data_AF-A0A2P2Q977-F1
#
_entry.id   AF-A0A2P2Q977-F1
#
_cell.length_a   1.000
_cell.length_b   1.000
_cell.length_c   1.000
_cell.angle_alpha   90.00
_cell.angle_beta   90.00
_cell.angle_gamma   90.00
#
_symmetry.space_group_name_H-M   'P 1'
#
loop_
_entity.id
_entity.type
_entity.pdbx_description
1 polymer ?
#
loop_
_entity_poly.entity_id
_entity_poly.type
_entity_poly.pdbx_seq_one_letter_code
_entity_poly.pdbx_strand_id
1 'polypeptide(L)'
;MEAQRSLPSTRRNSRREDQVPARSASFPRTGPDGFLGRHRMAAAITRLQSQINLLQEELDQLEKLGKSSIACERLVSSVESVPDPLLPLTKGPANSVWDRWFPGTQNSRRRWI
;
A
#
# COMPACT_ATOMS: atom_id res chain seq x y z
N MET A 1 -45.05 77.31 -7.45
CA MET A 1 -44.93 77.50 -8.90
C MET A 1 -44.32 76.25 -9.48
N GLU A 2 -45.00 75.71 -10.52
CA GLU A 2 -44.52 74.88 -11.64
C GLU A 2 -43.46 73.80 -11.40
N ALA A 3 -43.76 72.51 -11.58
CA ALA A 3 -44.06 71.79 -12.82
C ALA A 3 -42.82 71.38 -13.64
N GLN A 4 -42.63 70.06 -13.68
CA GLN A 4 -42.25 69.22 -14.84
C GLN A 4 -40.85 69.35 -15.47
N ARG A 5 -40.19 68.19 -15.62
CA ARG A 5 -39.78 67.52 -16.89
C ARG A 5 -38.58 66.60 -16.61
N SER A 6 -38.76 65.28 -16.64
CA SER A 6 -38.60 64.39 -17.81
C SER A 6 -37.27 63.62 -17.75
N LEU A 7 -37.35 62.29 -17.63
CA LEU A 7 -36.29 61.33 -18.04
C LEU A 7 -36.22 61.34 -19.59
N PRO A 8 -35.07 60.99 -20.23
CA PRO A 8 -34.82 59.57 -20.48
C PRO A 8 -33.33 59.13 -20.54
N SER A 9 -33.15 57.88 -20.11
CA SER A 9 -32.14 56.92 -20.54
C SER A 9 -31.88 56.96 -22.05
N THR A 10 -30.62 56.75 -22.49
CA THR A 10 -30.27 55.77 -23.55
C THR A 10 -28.79 55.82 -23.96
N ARG A 11 -28.18 54.62 -23.98
CA ARG A 11 -27.00 54.18 -24.77
C ARG A 11 -25.65 54.86 -24.43
N ARG A 12 -24.52 54.18 -24.43
CA ARG A 12 -24.13 53.03 -25.24
C ARG A 12 -22.91 52.38 -24.57
N ASN A 13 -22.98 51.07 -24.37
CA ASN A 13 -21.81 50.24 -24.11
C ASN A 13 -20.81 50.43 -25.26
N SER A 14 -19.58 50.86 -24.96
CA SER A 14 -18.48 50.89 -25.93
C SER A 14 -17.27 50.13 -25.38
N ARG A 15 -17.42 48.80 -25.45
CA ARG A 15 -16.40 47.79 -25.78
C ARG A 15 -14.99 48.32 -26.02
N ARG A 16 -14.03 47.92 -25.17
CA ARG A 16 -12.66 47.45 -25.48
C ARG A 16 -12.22 46.56 -24.30
N GLU A 17 -12.39 45.24 -24.42
CA GLU A 17 -11.35 44.30 -24.88
C GLU A 17 -10.12 44.21 -23.96
N ASP A 18 -10.34 43.83 -22.69
CA ASP A 18 -9.32 43.12 -21.93
C ASP A 18 -9.48 41.62 -22.22
N GLN A 19 -8.84 41.21 -23.30
CA GLN A 19 -8.78 39.84 -23.77
C GLN A 19 -7.68 39.11 -22.98
N VAL A 20 -8.01 38.64 -21.77
CA VAL A 20 -7.21 37.63 -21.07
C VAL A 20 -7.45 36.30 -21.80
N PRO A 21 -6.42 35.54 -22.22
CA PRO A 21 -6.67 34.24 -22.79
C PRO A 21 -7.13 33.34 -21.65
N ALA A 22 -8.45 33.18 -21.53
CA ALA A 22 -9.02 32.05 -20.83
C ALA A 22 -8.44 30.83 -21.53
N ARG A 23 -7.40 30.22 -20.95
CA ARG A 23 -7.02 28.84 -21.23
C ARG A 23 -8.34 28.11 -21.23
N SER A 24 -8.77 27.65 -22.40
CA SER A 24 -9.84 26.69 -22.55
C SER A 24 -9.37 25.45 -21.81
N ALA A 25 -9.52 25.47 -20.49
CA ALA A 25 -9.50 24.28 -19.70
C ALA A 25 -10.78 23.56 -20.14
N SER A 26 -10.61 22.72 -21.16
CA SER A 26 -11.49 21.61 -21.44
C SER A 26 -11.38 20.66 -20.24
N PHE A 27 -11.90 21.10 -19.10
CA PHE A 27 -12.31 20.18 -18.07
C PHE A 27 -13.37 19.31 -18.71
N PRO A 28 -13.23 17.97 -18.72
CA PRO A 28 -14.28 17.11 -19.22
C PRO A 28 -15.52 17.45 -18.41
N ARG A 29 -16.51 18.02 -19.11
CA ARG A 29 -17.79 18.42 -18.55
C ARG A 29 -18.54 17.12 -18.24
N THR A 30 -18.23 16.50 -17.11
CA THR A 30 -19.05 15.43 -16.56
C THR A 30 -20.33 16.07 -16.11
N GLY A 31 -21.39 15.88 -16.91
CA GLY A 31 -22.75 16.08 -16.44
C GLY A 31 -23.03 15.20 -15.21
N PRO A 32 -24.23 15.30 -14.61
CA PRO A 32 -24.61 14.57 -13.39
C PRO A 32 -24.51 13.04 -13.52
N ASP A 33 -24.24 12.51 -14.71
CA ASP A 33 -24.03 11.11 -15.02
C ASP A 33 -22.63 10.86 -15.63
N GLY A 34 -21.61 11.40 -14.96
CA GLY A 34 -20.22 11.37 -15.40
C GLY A 34 -19.69 9.94 -15.59
N PHE A 35 -19.28 9.62 -16.82
CA PHE A 35 -18.64 8.37 -17.22
C PHE A 35 -17.53 7.92 -16.23
N LEU A 36 -16.78 8.87 -15.66
CA LEU A 36 -15.72 8.61 -14.67
C LEU A 36 -16.24 7.99 -13.36
N GLY A 37 -17.46 8.31 -12.93
CA GLY A 37 -18.07 7.71 -11.73
C GLY A 37 -18.45 6.25 -11.94
N ARG A 38 -19.03 5.93 -13.11
CA ARG A 38 -19.42 4.55 -13.47
C ARG A 38 -18.21 3.63 -13.62
N HIS A 39 -17.13 4.10 -14.25
CA HIS A 39 -15.89 3.32 -14.38
C HIS A 39 -15.23 3.08 -13.02
N ARG A 40 -15.22 4.09 -12.14
CA ARG A 40 -14.70 3.92 -10.77
C ARG A 40 -15.50 2.90 -9.98
N MET A 41 -16.82 2.92 -10.10
CA MET A 41 -17.70 1.95 -9.46
C MET A 41 -17.46 0.54 -10.02
N ALA A 42 -17.38 0.38 -11.34
CA ALA A 42 -17.07 -0.89 -11.97
C ALA A 42 -15.70 -1.44 -11.53
N ALA A 43 -14.66 -0.60 -11.49
CA ALA A 43 -13.34 -1.00 -11.01
C ALA A 43 -13.34 -1.41 -9.53
N ALA A 44 -14.13 -0.71 -8.69
CA ALA A 44 -14.29 -1.09 -7.29
C ALA A 44 -14.99 -2.45 -7.15
N ILE A 45 -16.02 -2.71 -7.96
CA ILE A 45 -16.71 -4.01 -8.01
C ILE A 45 -15.74 -5.11 -8.44
N THR A 46 -15.01 -4.93 -9.53
CA THR A 46 -14.02 -5.91 -10.00
C THR A 46 -12.93 -6.18 -8.96
N ARG A 47 -12.44 -5.14 -8.28
CA ARG A 47 -11.49 -5.30 -7.18
C ARG A 47 -12.07 -6.14 -6.05
N LEU A 48 -13.30 -5.85 -5.62
CA LEU A 48 -13.95 -6.60 -4.55
C LEU A 48 -14.20 -8.06 -4.96
N GLN A 49 -14.63 -8.30 -6.19
CA GLN A 49 -14.78 -9.65 -6.73
C GLN A 49 -13.45 -10.42 -6.73
N SER A 50 -12.35 -9.78 -7.14
CA SER A 50 -11.02 -10.39 -7.06
C SER A 50 -10.62 -10.71 -5.62
N GLN A 51 -10.92 -9.83 -4.65
CA GLN A 51 -10.63 -10.09 -3.24
C GLN A 51 -11.47 -11.26 -2.70
N ILE A 52 -12.73 -11.35 -3.08
CA ILE A 52 -13.61 -12.49 -2.72
C ILE A 52 -13.01 -13.79 -3.26
N ASN A 53 -12.60 -13.81 -4.53
CA ASN A 53 -12.02 -15.01 -5.14
C ASN A 53 -10.71 -15.42 -4.47
N LEU A 54 -9.84 -14.47 -4.12
CA LEU A 54 -8.58 -14.75 -3.41
C LEU A 54 -8.85 -15.35 -2.02
N LEU A 55 -9.77 -14.77 -1.27
CA LEU A 55 -10.12 -15.28 0.06
C LEU A 55 -10.75 -16.67 0.00
N GLN A 56 -11.54 -16.97 -1.03
CA GLN A 56 -12.10 -18.30 -1.25
C GLN A 56 -11.00 -19.32 -1.55
N GLU A 57 -10.05 -18.99 -2.44
CA GLU A 57 -8.91 -19.85 -2.73
C GLU A 57 -8.03 -20.10 -1.48
N GLU A 58 -7.75 -19.06 -0.69
CA GLU A 58 -7.01 -19.19 0.57
C GLU A 58 -7.74 -20.12 1.55
N LEU A 59 -9.07 -20.01 1.65
CA LEU A 59 -9.87 -20.86 2.52
C LEU A 59 -9.84 -22.34 2.07
N ASP A 60 -9.97 -22.58 0.77
CA ASP A 60 -9.88 -23.91 0.16
C ASP A 60 -8.49 -24.54 0.38
N GLN A 61 -7.44 -23.73 0.43
CA GLN A 61 -6.08 -24.18 0.78
C GLN A 61 -5.98 -24.50 2.27
N LEU A 62 -6.50 -23.64 3.15
CA LEU A 62 -6.49 -23.85 4.60
C LEU A 62 -7.23 -25.14 5.00
N GLU A 63 -8.33 -25.49 4.34
CA GLU A 63 -9.06 -26.73 4.59
C GLU A 63 -8.21 -27.98 4.27
N LYS A 64 -7.29 -27.87 3.29
CA LYS A 64 -6.36 -28.95 2.93
C LYS A 64 -5.14 -29.02 3.86
N LEU A 65 -4.86 -27.97 4.64
CA LEU A 65 -3.72 -27.95 5.54
C LEU A 65 -3.97 -28.86 6.74
N GLY A 66 -2.95 -29.65 7.10
CA GLY A 66 -2.98 -30.49 8.29
C GLY A 66 -2.77 -29.69 9.59
N LYS A 67 -2.69 -30.42 10.71
CA LYS A 67 -2.43 -29.83 12.03
C LYS A 67 -1.09 -29.10 12.05
N SER A 68 -1.07 -27.90 12.64
CA SER A 68 0.16 -27.11 12.84
C SER A 68 1.20 -27.86 13.70
N SER A 69 0.75 -28.73 14.62
CA SER A 69 1.63 -29.57 15.45
C SER A 69 2.57 -30.43 14.61
N ILE A 70 2.09 -30.98 13.49
CA ILE A 70 2.90 -31.84 12.60
C ILE A 70 3.96 -30.99 11.89
N ALA A 71 3.60 -29.80 11.42
CA ALA A 71 4.57 -28.88 10.80
C ALA A 71 5.65 -28.46 11.80
N CYS A 72 5.26 -28.16 13.05
CA CYS A 72 6.19 -27.78 14.11
C CYS A 72 7.12 -28.93 14.49
N GLU A 73 6.60 -30.14 14.67
CA GLU A 73 7.41 -31.33 14.99
C GLU A 73 8.44 -31.62 13.89
N ARG A 74 8.05 -31.51 12.62
CA ARG A 74 8.96 -31.67 11.48
C ARG A 74 10.05 -30.60 11.46
N LEU A 75 9.70 -29.35 11.77
CA LEU A 75 10.67 -28.27 11.85
C LEU A 75 11.67 -28.50 12.99
N VAL A 76 11.20 -28.85 14.19
CA VAL A 76 12.07 -29.16 15.34
C VAL A 76 12.99 -30.33 15.00
N SER A 77 12.44 -31.42 14.48
CA SER A 77 13.22 -32.60 14.08
C SER A 77 14.28 -32.26 13.03
N SER A 78 13.95 -31.37 12.08
CA SER A 78 14.89 -30.91 11.07
C SER A 78 16.02 -30.06 11.66
N VAL A 79 15.70 -29.14 12.56
CA VAL A 79 16.68 -28.25 13.20
C VAL A 79 17.60 -29.03 14.13
N GLU A 80 17.08 -30.03 14.85
CA GLU A 80 17.86 -30.86 15.76
C GLU A 80 18.75 -31.89 15.03
N SER A 81 18.46 -32.19 13.77
CA SER A 81 19.18 -33.22 13.00
C SER A 81 20.64 -32.87 12.70
N VAL A 82 20.97 -31.57 12.52
CA VAL A 82 22.32 -31.10 12.22
C VAL A 82 22.68 -29.99 13.21
N PRO A 83 23.75 -30.15 14.00
CA PRO A 83 24.12 -29.15 14.97
C PRO A 83 24.71 -27.91 14.28
N ASP A 84 24.18 -26.73 14.61
CA ASP A 84 24.61 -25.46 14.03
C ASP A 84 25.99 -25.05 14.58
N PRO A 85 27.03 -24.87 13.75
CA PRO A 85 28.38 -24.50 14.20
C PRO A 85 28.45 -23.14 14.92
N LEU A 86 27.43 -22.28 14.80
CA LEU A 86 27.36 -20.99 15.48
C LEU A 86 26.78 -21.07 16.88
N LEU A 87 26.16 -22.20 17.25
CA LEU A 87 25.57 -22.36 18.57
C LEU A 87 26.62 -22.86 19.58
N PRO A 88 26.69 -22.27 20.79
CA PRO A 88 27.63 -22.69 21.84
C PRO A 88 27.54 -24.17 22.25
N LEU A 89 26.40 -24.80 21.96
CA LEU A 89 26.13 -26.20 22.27
C LEU A 89 26.83 -27.16 21.30
N THR A 90 27.17 -26.70 20.11
CA THR A 90 27.75 -27.52 19.05
C THR A 90 29.24 -27.73 19.31
N LYS A 91 29.60 -28.95 19.72
CA LYS A 91 31.00 -29.35 19.86
C LYS A 91 31.60 -29.62 18.47
N GLY A 92 32.05 -28.57 17.79
CA GLY A 92 32.80 -28.64 16.54
C GLY A 92 34.29 -28.28 16.73
N PRO A 93 35.17 -28.66 15.80
CA PRO A 93 36.52 -28.12 15.76
C PRO A 93 36.45 -26.59 15.70
N ALA A 94 37.14 -25.90 16.61
CA ALA A 94 37.22 -24.44 16.58
C ALA A 94 37.87 -24.03 15.24
N ASN A 95 37.08 -23.45 14.34
CA ASN A 95 37.59 -22.97 13.08
C ASN A 95 38.13 -21.56 13.30
N SER A 96 39.46 -21.44 13.32
CA SER A 96 40.19 -20.19 13.60
C SER A 96 39.89 -19.05 12.63
N VAL A 97 39.32 -19.34 11.45
CA VAL A 97 38.87 -18.30 10.50
C VAL A 97 37.64 -17.55 11.03
N TRP A 98 36.83 -18.18 11.90
CA TRP A 98 35.64 -17.56 12.49
C TRP A 98 35.99 -16.55 13.58
N ASP A 99 37.13 -16.69 14.27
CA ASP A 99 37.60 -15.73 15.28
C ASP A 99 37.78 -14.32 14.72
N ARG A 100 38.01 -14.20 13.39
CA ARG A 100 38.06 -12.90 12.69
C ARG A 100 36.68 -12.25 12.52
N TRP A 101 35.64 -13.04 12.32
CA TRP A 101 34.26 -12.56 12.05
C TRP A 101 33.41 -12.47 13.32
N PHE A 102 33.70 -13.33 14.30
CA PHE A 102 33.06 -13.39 15.60
C PHE A 102 34.14 -13.42 16.68
N PRO A 103 34.93 -12.34 16.84
CA PRO A 103 35.83 -12.23 17.97
C PRO A 103 34.98 -12.27 19.23
N GLY A 104 34.91 -13.43 19.87
CA GLY A 104 34.25 -13.58 21.15
C GLY A 104 34.84 -12.53 22.09
N THR A 105 34.00 -11.75 22.76
CA THR A 105 34.45 -10.87 23.83
C THR A 105 35.11 -11.75 24.89
N GLN A 106 36.43 -11.90 24.80
CA GLN A 106 37.21 -12.51 25.86
C GLN A 106 36.97 -11.65 27.09
N ASN A 107 36.30 -12.22 28.09
CA ASN A 107 35.86 -11.60 29.35
C ASN A 107 34.40 -11.11 29.40
N SER A 108 33.44 -12.00 29.16
CA SER A 108 32.34 -12.10 30.14
C SER A 108 31.75 -13.50 30.10
N ARG A 109 31.68 -14.09 31.28
CA ARG A 109 31.22 -15.45 31.54
C ARG A 109 29.85 -15.68 30.92
N ARG A 110 29.72 -16.78 30.17
CA ARG A 110 28.59 -17.73 30.20
C ARG A 110 27.32 -17.18 30.88
N ARG A 111 26.58 -16.31 30.21
CA ARG A 111 25.17 -16.05 30.57
C ARG A 111 24.44 -15.52 29.36
N TRP A 112 23.82 -16.43 28.63
CA TRP A 112 22.56 -16.16 27.96
C TRP A 112 21.59 -17.18 28.56
N ILE A 113 20.63 -16.64 29.31
CA ILE A 113 19.46 -17.34 29.84
C ILE A 113 18.48 -17.48 28.68
#